data_AF-A0A972E8S3-F1
#
_entry.id   AF-A0A972E8S3-F1
#
_cell.length_a   1.000
_cell.length_b   1.000
_cell.length_c   1.000
_cell.angle_alpha   90.00
_cell.angle_beta   90.00
_cell.angle_gamma   90.00
#
_symmetry.space_group_name_H-M   'P 1'
#
loop_
_entity.id
_entity.type
_entity.pdbx_description
1 polymer ?
#
loop_
_entity_poly.entity_id
_entity_poly.type
_entity_poly.pdbx_seq_one_letter_code
_entity_poly.pdbx_strand_id
1 'polypeptide(L)'
;MAKETFGQRLAALRKEKGLTQNDIADKVGITAQAVSKWENDQASPDIDILIKLSEIFDISLDELLGKVKPSVSLNDKPTKKDINKMVLKISVNEVNGDKVKVNLPLALVKVFINKDTGEIPLLDGKESLKNIDFRQILDLVEQGVIGEIVSIASENGDKVSIAVE
;
A
#
# COMPACT_ATOMS: atom_id res chain seq x y z
N MET A 1 -2.07 -3.06 18.73
CA MET A 1 -3.28 -3.63 18.10
C MET A 1 -2.88 -4.88 17.33
N ALA A 2 -3.68 -5.95 17.38
CA ALA A 2 -3.35 -7.24 16.78
C ALA A 2 -3.27 -7.14 15.24
N LYS A 3 -2.31 -7.88 14.65
CA LYS A 3 -2.12 -8.03 13.21
C LYS A 3 -3.38 -8.65 12.59
N GLU A 4 -3.91 -8.06 11.50
CA GLU A 4 -5.01 -8.62 10.71
C GLU A 4 -4.64 -10.03 10.24
N THR A 5 -5.54 -11.00 10.44
CA THR A 5 -5.35 -12.38 9.99
C THR A 5 -5.75 -12.55 8.53
N PHE A 6 -5.30 -13.64 7.90
CA PHE A 6 -5.73 -14.00 6.54
C PHE A 6 -7.26 -14.13 6.45
N GLY A 7 -7.90 -14.79 7.42
CA GLY A 7 -9.34 -14.99 7.42
C GLY A 7 -10.12 -13.68 7.49
N GLN A 8 -9.70 -12.77 8.38
CA GLN A 8 -10.30 -11.43 8.51
C GLN A 8 -10.17 -10.63 7.21
N ARG A 9 -9.01 -10.69 6.57
CA ARG A 9 -8.73 -10.00 5.31
C ARG A 9 -9.56 -10.56 4.15
N LEU A 10 -9.63 -11.88 4.03
CA LEU A 10 -10.47 -12.54 3.03
C LEU A 10 -11.95 -12.14 3.19
N ALA A 11 -12.44 -12.11 4.42
CA ALA A 11 -13.81 -11.69 4.72
C ALA A 11 -14.05 -10.20 4.36
N ALA A 12 -13.06 -9.34 4.57
CA ALA A 12 -13.14 -7.92 4.20
C ALA A 12 -13.20 -7.74 2.67
N LEU A 13 -12.27 -8.35 1.93
CA LEU A 13 -12.23 -8.31 0.46
C LEU A 13 -13.52 -8.84 -0.17
N ARG A 14 -14.04 -9.95 0.38
CA ARG A 14 -15.31 -10.52 -0.05
C ARG A 14 -16.47 -9.52 0.12
N LYS A 15 -16.56 -8.88 1.28
CA LYS A 15 -17.62 -7.90 1.59
C LYS A 15 -17.50 -6.65 0.72
N GLU A 16 -16.28 -6.19 0.44
CA GLU A 16 -16.01 -5.05 -0.43
C GLU A 16 -16.52 -5.29 -1.86
N LYS A 17 -16.32 -6.50 -2.39
CA LYS A 17 -16.85 -6.91 -3.71
C LYS A 17 -18.34 -7.30 -3.69
N GLY A 18 -19.01 -7.22 -2.54
CA GLY A 18 -20.42 -7.59 -2.39
C GLY A 18 -20.70 -9.08 -2.58
N LEU A 19 -19.70 -9.94 -2.37
CA LEU A 19 -19.79 -11.39 -2.59
C LEU A 19 -20.24 -12.13 -1.32
N THR A 20 -20.94 -13.24 -1.50
CA THR A 20 -21.27 -14.21 -0.45
C THR A 20 -20.20 -15.29 -0.34
N GLN A 21 -20.19 -16.04 0.76
CA GLN A 21 -19.27 -17.18 0.90
C GLN A 21 -19.55 -18.26 -0.16
N ASN A 22 -20.81 -18.41 -0.59
CA ASN A 22 -21.19 -19.29 -1.70
C ASN A 22 -20.56 -18.80 -3.02
N ASP A 23 -20.56 -17.50 -3.30
CA ASP A 23 -20.00 -16.98 -4.55
C ASP A 23 -18.49 -17.26 -4.67
N ILE A 24 -17.75 -17.16 -3.56
CA ILE A 24 -16.33 -17.56 -3.55
C ILE A 24 -16.20 -19.05 -3.77
N ALA A 25 -16.98 -19.84 -3.03
CA ALA A 25 -16.93 -21.29 -3.08
C ALA A 25 -17.17 -21.83 -4.50
N ASP A 26 -18.18 -21.30 -5.18
CA ASP A 26 -18.53 -21.64 -6.56
C ASP A 26 -17.42 -21.27 -7.54
N LYS A 27 -16.79 -20.10 -7.37
CA LYS A 27 -15.69 -19.64 -8.24
C LYS A 27 -14.43 -20.50 -8.13
N VAL A 28 -14.11 -21.00 -6.94
CA VAL A 28 -12.89 -21.80 -6.73
C VAL A 28 -13.13 -23.32 -6.70
N GLY A 29 -14.39 -23.76 -6.73
CA GLY A 29 -14.79 -25.17 -6.81
C GLY A 29 -14.77 -25.91 -5.47
N ILE A 30 -15.14 -25.24 -4.37
CA ILE A 30 -15.15 -25.80 -3.01
C ILE A 30 -16.49 -25.51 -2.31
N THR A 31 -16.61 -25.85 -1.02
CA THR A 31 -17.85 -25.64 -0.26
C THR A 31 -17.82 -24.33 0.51
N ALA A 32 -18.95 -23.64 0.64
CA ALA A 32 -19.02 -22.40 1.43
C ALA A 32 -18.60 -22.59 2.90
N GLN A 33 -18.74 -23.81 3.45
CA GLN A 33 -18.23 -24.15 4.77
C GLN A 33 -16.70 -24.08 4.84
N ALA A 34 -15.97 -24.45 3.78
CA ALA A 34 -14.53 -24.28 3.72
C ALA A 34 -14.14 -22.79 3.70
N VAL A 35 -14.84 -21.95 2.91
CA VAL A 35 -14.65 -20.49 2.93
C VAL A 35 -14.89 -19.93 4.34
N SER A 36 -15.97 -20.34 5.00
CA SER A 36 -16.27 -19.92 6.37
C SER A 36 -15.18 -20.32 7.36
N LYS A 37 -14.62 -21.53 7.25
CA LYS A 37 -13.48 -21.96 8.08
C LYS A 37 -12.24 -21.10 7.83
N TRP A 38 -11.98 -20.71 6.60
CA TRP A 38 -10.87 -19.80 6.28
C TRP A 38 -11.09 -18.41 6.88
N GLU A 39 -12.30 -17.83 6.72
CA GLU A 39 -12.65 -16.50 7.25
C GLU A 39 -12.59 -16.44 8.78
N ASN A 40 -12.78 -17.57 9.46
CA ASN A 40 -12.70 -17.70 10.91
C ASN A 40 -11.34 -18.24 11.41
N ASP A 41 -10.31 -18.28 10.55
CA ASP A 41 -8.95 -18.76 10.86
C ASP A 41 -8.89 -20.21 11.41
N GLN A 42 -9.89 -21.03 11.09
CA GLN A 42 -9.97 -22.43 11.51
C GLN A 42 -9.27 -23.39 10.55
N ALA A 43 -9.00 -22.95 9.33
CA ALA A 43 -8.30 -23.69 8.29
C ALA A 43 -7.61 -22.69 7.34
N SER A 44 -6.75 -23.21 6.47
CA SER A 44 -6.13 -22.42 5.39
C SER A 44 -6.43 -23.05 4.04
N PRO A 45 -6.61 -22.23 2.98
CA PRO A 45 -6.69 -22.72 1.61
C PRO A 45 -5.33 -23.28 1.17
N ASP A 46 -5.35 -24.14 0.16
CA ASP A 46 -4.14 -24.59 -0.52
C ASP A 46 -3.57 -23.50 -1.45
N ILE A 47 -2.39 -23.76 -2.00
CA ILE A 47 -1.67 -22.81 -2.87
C ILE A 47 -2.48 -22.51 -4.15
N ASP A 48 -3.11 -23.51 -4.75
CA ASP A 48 -3.87 -23.34 -6.00
C ASP A 48 -5.10 -22.45 -5.78
N ILE A 49 -5.80 -22.62 -4.66
CA ILE A 49 -6.93 -21.78 -4.27
C ILE A 49 -6.46 -20.38 -3.93
N LEU A 50 -5.31 -20.21 -3.25
CA LEU A 50 -4.74 -18.90 -2.98
C LEU A 50 -4.48 -18.10 -4.25
N ILE A 51 -3.96 -18.74 -5.30
CA ILE A 51 -3.77 -18.12 -6.62
C ILE A 51 -5.11 -17.69 -7.21
N LYS A 52 -6.12 -18.59 -7.23
CA LYS A 52 -7.46 -18.25 -7.74
C LYS A 52 -8.12 -17.11 -6.96
N LEU A 53 -7.97 -17.09 -5.63
CA LEU A 53 -8.49 -16.00 -4.81
C LEU A 53 -7.82 -14.66 -5.18
N SER A 54 -6.51 -14.66 -5.42
CA SER A 54 -5.79 -13.45 -5.85
C SER A 54 -6.33 -12.90 -7.18
N GLU A 55 -6.66 -13.79 -8.12
CA GLU A 55 -7.29 -13.44 -9.40
C GLU A 55 -8.73 -12.93 -9.23
N ILE A 56 -9.53 -13.53 -8.34
CA ILE A 56 -10.92 -13.12 -8.07
C ILE A 56 -10.97 -11.69 -7.53
N PHE A 57 -10.02 -11.32 -6.67
CA PHE A 57 -9.97 -10.01 -6.05
C PHE A 57 -9.18 -8.99 -6.86
N ASP A 58 -8.46 -9.42 -7.88
CA ASP A 58 -7.57 -8.60 -8.70
C ASP A 58 -6.47 -7.93 -7.87
N ILE A 59 -5.81 -8.72 -7.01
CA ILE A 59 -4.72 -8.29 -6.12
C ILE A 59 -3.58 -9.31 -6.18
N SER A 60 -2.39 -8.91 -5.75
CA SER A 60 -1.26 -9.84 -5.63
C SER A 60 -1.46 -10.86 -4.50
N LEU A 61 -0.79 -12.02 -4.58
CA LEU A 61 -0.80 -13.01 -3.51
C LEU A 61 -0.20 -12.46 -2.21
N ASP A 62 0.84 -11.61 -2.31
CA ASP A 62 1.40 -10.92 -1.15
C ASP A 62 0.34 -10.03 -0.48
N GLU A 63 -0.39 -9.23 -1.26
CA GLU A 63 -1.50 -8.43 -0.75
C GLU A 63 -2.60 -9.29 -0.14
N LEU A 64 -2.99 -10.39 -0.77
CA LEU A 64 -3.99 -11.32 -0.23
C LEU A 64 -3.56 -11.88 1.15
N LEU A 65 -2.27 -12.16 1.33
CA LEU A 65 -1.70 -12.67 2.57
C LEU A 65 -1.39 -11.56 3.60
N GLY A 66 -1.77 -10.31 3.33
CA GLY A 66 -1.51 -9.18 4.21
C GLY A 66 -0.03 -8.77 4.27
N LYS A 67 0.77 -9.18 3.28
CA LYS A 67 2.14 -8.72 3.06
C LYS A 67 2.06 -7.54 2.10
N VAL A 68 2.09 -6.33 2.65
CA VAL A 68 2.19 -5.11 1.83
C VAL A 68 3.59 -5.09 1.23
N LYS A 69 3.69 -5.35 -0.07
CA LYS A 69 4.83 -4.90 -0.87
C LYS A 69 4.42 -3.59 -1.55
N PRO A 70 5.32 -2.60 -1.65
CA PRO A 70 5.03 -1.36 -2.34
C PRO A 70 4.59 -1.67 -3.77
N SER A 71 3.37 -1.25 -4.13
CA SER A 71 2.82 -1.39 -5.48
C SER A 71 3.02 -0.08 -6.23
N VAL A 72 4.03 -0.07 -7.11
CA VAL A 72 4.29 1.02 -8.06
C VAL A 72 3.63 0.69 -9.40
N SER A 73 2.96 1.66 -10.02
CA SER A 73 2.43 1.52 -11.39
C SER A 73 3.12 2.50 -12.31
N LEU A 74 3.57 2.01 -13.47
CA LEU A 74 3.98 2.83 -14.61
C LEU A 74 2.73 3.12 -15.44
N ASN A 75 2.39 4.38 -15.69
CA ASN A 75 1.29 4.68 -16.60
C ASN A 75 1.65 4.26 -18.04
N ASP A 76 0.89 3.32 -18.62
CA ASP A 76 1.07 2.83 -20.00
C ASP A 76 0.82 3.89 -21.11
N LYS A 77 0.42 5.11 -20.71
CA LYS A 77 0.40 6.28 -21.58
C LYS A 77 1.24 7.37 -20.92
N PRO A 78 2.31 7.87 -21.56
CA PRO A 78 3.04 9.06 -21.09
C PRO A 78 2.19 10.30 -21.36
N THR A 79 0.97 10.35 -20.84
CA THR A 79 0.34 11.63 -20.59
C THR A 79 1.13 12.23 -19.44
N LYS A 80 1.96 13.23 -19.73
CA LYS A 80 2.48 14.14 -18.71
C LYS A 80 1.29 14.63 -17.89
N LYS A 81 0.89 13.92 -16.84
CA LYS A 81 0.06 14.50 -15.79
C LYS A 81 0.89 15.67 -15.30
N ASP A 82 0.28 16.84 -15.34
CA ASP A 82 0.91 18.03 -14.80
C ASP A 82 1.21 17.74 -13.32
N ILE A 83 2.48 17.55 -13.01
CA ILE A 83 2.96 17.23 -11.66
C ILE A 83 2.50 18.27 -10.64
N ASN A 84 2.18 19.49 -11.09
CA ASN A 84 1.61 20.53 -10.23
C ASN A 84 0.19 20.20 -9.72
N LYS A 85 -0.49 19.22 -10.32
CA LYS A 85 -1.82 18.74 -9.91
C LYS A 85 -1.77 17.52 -8.99
N MET A 86 -0.58 16.99 -8.73
CA MET A 86 -0.39 15.76 -7.97
C MET A 86 -0.06 16.05 -6.50
N VAL A 87 -0.35 15.09 -5.62
CA VAL A 87 -0.16 15.22 -4.18
C VAL A 87 0.79 14.12 -3.68
N LEU A 88 1.83 14.53 -2.95
CA LEU A 88 2.69 13.66 -2.17
C LEU A 88 2.03 13.38 -0.82
N LYS A 89 1.71 12.12 -0.56
CA LYS A 89 1.22 11.63 0.73
C LYS A 89 2.34 10.95 1.47
N ILE A 90 2.60 11.38 2.70
CA ILE A 90 3.57 10.78 3.61
C ILE A 90 2.82 10.38 4.87
N SER A 91 2.92 9.11 5.24
CA SER A 91 2.34 8.57 6.46
C SER A 91 3.42 7.88 7.29
N VAL A 92 3.63 8.37 8.51
CA VAL A 92 4.49 7.72 9.51
C VAL A 92 3.58 7.25 10.64
N ASN A 93 3.58 5.94 10.91
CA ASN A 93 2.93 5.35 12.06
C ASN A 93 4.02 4.86 13.03
N GLU A 94 4.22 5.58 14.12
CA GLU A 94 5.19 5.23 15.15
C GLU A 94 4.59 4.20 16.13
N VAL A 95 5.43 3.33 16.71
CA VAL A 95 4.98 2.27 17.63
C VAL A 95 4.39 2.82 18.93
N ASN A 96 4.83 4.00 19.35
CA ASN A 96 4.31 4.73 20.52
C ASN A 96 2.86 5.21 20.35
N GLY A 97 2.28 5.13 19.15
CA GLY A 97 0.92 5.58 18.85
C GLY A 97 0.83 6.93 18.13
N ASP A 98 1.94 7.64 17.95
CA ASP A 98 1.97 8.89 17.20
C ASP A 98 1.85 8.62 15.70
N LYS A 99 0.89 9.33 15.08
CA LYS A 99 0.61 9.23 13.64
C LYS A 99 0.85 10.57 12.99
N VAL A 100 1.80 10.60 12.06
CA VAL A 100 2.07 11.77 11.24
C VAL A 100 1.52 11.50 9.85
N LYS A 101 0.61 12.35 9.39
CA LYS A 101 0.08 12.31 8.03
C LYS A 101 0.28 13.66 7.38
N VAL A 102 0.97 13.67 6.25
CA VAL A 102 1.29 14.87 5.49
C VAL A 102 0.80 14.69 4.06
N ASN A 103 0.04 15.65 3.56
CA ASN A 103 -0.41 15.69 2.17
C ASN A 103 0.09 17.01 1.57
N LEU A 104 1.07 16.94 0.69
CA LEU A 104 1.71 18.11 0.10
C LEU A 104 1.50 18.12 -1.41
N PRO A 105 0.92 19.18 -1.99
CA PRO A 105 0.95 19.37 -3.43
C PRO A 105 2.40 19.31 -3.95
N LEU A 106 2.65 18.55 -5.00
CA LEU A 106 4.00 18.41 -5.56
C LEU A 106 4.55 19.72 -6.10
N ALA A 107 3.68 20.66 -6.49
CA ALA A 107 4.07 22.03 -6.82
C ALA A 107 4.82 22.73 -5.65
N LEU A 108 4.39 22.50 -4.41
CA LEU A 108 5.06 23.05 -3.22
C LEU A 108 6.34 22.29 -2.93
N VAL A 109 6.31 20.95 -3.02
CA VAL A 109 7.49 20.12 -2.79
C VAL A 109 8.65 20.53 -3.71
N LYS A 110 8.37 20.80 -4.99
CA LYS A 110 9.33 21.33 -5.96
C LYS A 110 10.02 22.63 -5.54
N VAL A 111 9.31 23.50 -4.83
CA VAL A 111 9.82 24.81 -4.40
C VAL A 111 10.64 24.68 -3.12
N PHE A 112 10.20 23.83 -2.19
CA PHE A 112 10.78 23.71 -0.86
C PHE A 112 11.89 22.67 -0.74
N ILE A 113 11.99 21.71 -1.67
CA ILE A 113 13.04 20.69 -1.63
C ILE A 113 14.41 21.38 -1.69
N ASN A 114 15.27 21.04 -0.74
CA ASN A 114 16.64 21.50 -0.76
C ASN A 114 17.31 20.97 -2.04
N LYS A 115 18.16 21.75 -2.72
CA LYS A 115 18.84 21.37 -3.98
C LYS A 115 20.20 20.68 -3.81
N ASP A 116 20.76 20.71 -2.60
CA ASP A 116 21.96 19.97 -2.20
C ASP A 116 21.64 18.65 -1.43
N THR A 117 20.75 18.66 -0.43
CA THR A 117 20.44 17.45 0.40
C THR A 117 19.29 16.55 -0.08
N GLY A 118 18.23 17.13 -0.67
CA GLY A 118 17.09 16.39 -1.23
C GLY A 118 15.97 16.23 -0.22
N GLU A 119 16.15 16.87 0.93
CA GLU A 119 15.22 16.89 2.05
C GLU A 119 14.18 18.00 1.84
N ILE A 120 13.03 17.82 2.48
CA ILE A 120 11.95 18.79 2.54
C ILE A 120 12.01 19.44 3.93
N PRO A 121 12.36 20.73 4.08
CA PRO A 121 12.57 21.36 5.38
C PRO A 121 11.38 21.30 6.34
N LEU A 122 10.16 21.25 5.80
CA LEU A 122 8.93 21.10 6.60
C LEU A 122 8.85 19.75 7.33
N LEU A 123 9.62 18.76 6.89
CA LEU A 123 9.69 17.42 7.45
C LEU A 123 10.93 17.21 8.33
N ASP A 124 11.73 18.26 8.52
CA ASP A 124 12.92 18.21 9.36
C ASP A 124 12.57 17.82 10.80
N GLY A 125 13.42 17.01 11.41
CA GLY A 125 13.23 16.51 12.78
C GLY A 125 12.43 15.20 12.87
N LYS A 126 11.99 14.62 11.75
CA LYS A 126 11.42 13.26 11.73
C LYS A 126 12.49 12.21 11.41
N GLU A 127 13.00 11.54 12.44
CA GLU A 127 14.02 10.49 12.34
C GLU A 127 13.67 9.42 11.29
N SER A 128 12.41 8.98 11.24
CA SER A 128 11.96 7.93 10.31
C SER A 128 11.98 8.36 8.83
N LEU A 129 12.13 9.67 8.55
CA LEU A 129 12.27 10.22 7.20
C LEU A 129 13.72 10.55 6.85
N LYS A 130 14.66 10.43 7.80
CA LYS A 130 16.07 10.64 7.53
C LYS A 130 16.57 9.60 6.52
N ASN A 131 17.42 10.05 5.61
CA ASN A 131 17.99 9.28 4.50
C ASN A 131 17.02 8.99 3.34
N ILE A 132 15.82 9.58 3.32
CA ILE A 132 14.97 9.55 2.12
C ILE A 132 15.34 10.75 1.24
N ASP A 133 15.87 10.47 0.04
CA ASP A 133 16.12 11.49 -0.97
C ASP A 133 14.83 11.74 -1.79
N PHE A 134 14.11 12.80 -1.46
CA PHE A 134 12.85 13.13 -2.13
C PHE A 134 13.06 13.59 -3.57
N ARG A 135 14.29 13.89 -4.01
CA ARG A 135 14.54 14.20 -5.44
C ARG A 135 14.37 12.99 -6.30
N GLN A 136 14.91 11.84 -5.88
CA GLN A 136 14.77 10.59 -6.62
C GLN A 136 13.29 10.21 -6.74
N ILE A 137 12.51 10.42 -5.67
CA ILE A 137 11.06 10.25 -5.71
C ILE A 137 10.43 11.19 -6.73
N LEU A 138 10.83 12.46 -6.75
CA LEU A 138 10.33 13.45 -7.71
C LEU A 138 10.66 13.07 -9.17
N ASP A 139 11.89 12.63 -9.42
CA ASP A 139 12.37 12.21 -10.74
C ASP A 139 11.56 11.00 -11.26
N LEU A 140 11.26 10.03 -10.39
CA LEU A 140 10.39 8.91 -10.71
C LEU A 140 8.98 9.36 -11.07
N VAL A 141 8.41 10.33 -10.34
CA VAL A 141 7.09 10.89 -10.65
C VAL A 141 7.11 11.63 -11.98
N GLU A 142 8.17 12.37 -12.29
CA GLU A 142 8.33 13.04 -13.59
C GLU A 142 8.43 12.04 -14.75
N GLN A 143 8.93 10.82 -14.48
CA GLN A 143 8.92 9.69 -15.41
C GLN A 143 7.55 8.98 -15.48
N GLY A 144 6.57 9.40 -14.69
CA GLY A 144 5.20 8.89 -14.70
C GLY A 144 4.91 7.79 -13.69
N VAL A 145 5.83 7.54 -12.74
CA VAL A 145 5.61 6.62 -11.62
C VAL A 145 4.59 7.24 -10.64
N ILE A 146 3.54 6.49 -10.32
CA ILE A 146 2.51 6.87 -9.35
C ILE A 146 2.17 5.69 -8.43
N GLY A 147 1.43 5.97 -7.36
CA GLY A 147 1.08 4.98 -6.35
C GLY A 147 2.02 5.01 -5.15
N GLU A 148 2.17 3.90 -4.44
CA GLU A 148 3.04 3.80 -3.27
C GLU A 148 4.49 3.57 -3.72
N ILE A 149 5.33 4.60 -3.58
CA ILE A 149 6.72 4.62 -4.06
C ILE A 149 7.66 4.06 -2.98
N VAL A 150 7.41 4.37 -1.72
CA VAL A 150 8.24 3.91 -0.59
C VAL A 150 7.33 3.30 0.47
N SER A 151 7.67 2.09 0.92
CA SER A 151 7.09 1.47 2.12
C SER A 151 8.23 0.81 2.90
N ILE A 152 8.57 1.38 4.05
CA ILE A 152 9.63 0.86 4.92
C ILE A 152 9.10 0.62 6.34
N ALA A 153 9.63 -0.43 6.96
CA ALA A 153 9.50 -0.67 8.39
C ALA A 153 10.86 -0.39 9.04
N SER A 154 10.91 0.58 9.95
CA SER A 154 12.11 0.90 10.73
C SER A 154 12.43 -0.22 11.72
N GLU A 155 13.68 -0.29 12.18
CA GLU A 155 14.12 -1.23 13.23
C GLU A 155 13.33 -1.06 14.53
N ASN A 156 12.85 0.17 14.79
CA ASN A 156 12.02 0.49 15.94
C ASN A 156 10.54 0.11 15.76
N GLY A 157 10.16 -0.45 14.61
CA GLY A 157 8.80 -0.88 14.26
C GLY A 157 7.93 0.19 13.62
N ASP A 158 8.46 1.40 13.40
CA ASP A 158 7.74 2.48 12.71
C ASP A 158 7.46 2.08 11.26
N LYS A 159 6.27 2.39 10.76
CA LYS A 159 5.93 2.20 9.36
C LYS A 159 5.87 3.53 8.65
N VAL A 160 6.69 3.70 7.63
CA VAL A 160 6.70 4.88 6.75
C VAL A 160 6.19 4.46 5.38
N SER A 161 5.20 5.18 4.88
CA SER A 161 4.67 5.04 3.53
C SER A 161 4.69 6.39 2.82
N ILE A 162 5.18 6.41 1.58
CA ILE A 162 5.19 7.56 0.68
C ILE A 162 4.49 7.18 -0.60
N ALA A 163 3.44 7.92 -0.95
CA ALA A 163 2.66 7.70 -2.15
C ALA A 163 2.42 9.00 -2.92
N VAL A 164 2.20 8.87 -4.23
CA VAL A 164 1.90 9.97 -5.14
C VAL A 164 0.65 9.67 -5.95
N GLU A 165 -0.29 10.60 -5.96
CA GLU A 165 -1.57 10.51 -6.69
C GLU A 165 -1.95 11.79 -7.46
#